data_AF-A0A972TMS1-F1
#
_entry.id   AF-A0A972TMS1-F1
#
_cell.length_a   1.000
_cell.length_b   1.000
_cell.length_c   1.000
_cell.angle_alpha   90.00
_cell.angle_beta   90.00
_cell.angle_gamma   90.00
#
_symmetry.space_group_name_H-M   'P 1'
#
loop_
_entity.id
_entity.type
_entity.pdbx_description
1 polymer ?
#
loop_
_entity_poly.entity_id
_entity_poly.type
_entity_poly.pdbx_seq_one_letter_code
_entity_poly.pdbx_strand_id
1 'polypeptide(L)' 'MRSKTGAFKRTIKELMDRKFIEYTIPDKPNSRLQKYQLTDAGKHVLKSIPK' A
#
# COMPACT_ATOMS: atom_id res chain seq x y z
N MET A 1 13.11 -19.26 10.63
CA MET A 1 12.05 -18.35 11.13
C MET A 1 11.75 -17.31 10.05
N ARG A 2 10.76 -17.55 9.16
CA ARG A 2 10.36 -16.52 8.16
C ARG A 2 9.66 -15.41 8.93
N SER A 3 10.29 -14.25 9.09
CA SER A 3 9.61 -13.10 9.67
C SER A 3 8.37 -12.81 8.81
N LYS A 4 7.18 -12.92 9.39
CA LYS A 4 5.90 -12.72 8.68
C LYS A 4 5.79 -11.33 8.04
N THR A 5 6.67 -10.42 8.42
CA THR A 5 6.82 -9.05 7.94
C THR A 5 7.45 -8.92 6.54
N GLY A 6 8.23 -9.90 6.08
CA GLY A 6 8.95 -9.78 4.80
C GLY A 6 8.03 -9.75 3.59
N ALA A 7 7.01 -10.63 3.56
CA ALA A 7 6.02 -10.67 2.48
C ALA A 7 5.18 -9.40 2.46
N PHE A 8 4.71 -8.95 3.63
CA PHE A 8 3.96 -7.71 3.77
C PHE A 8 4.71 -6.50 3.21
N LYS A 9 5.98 -6.31 3.60
CA LYS A 9 6.80 -5.18 3.10
C LYS A 9 6.97 -5.22 1.59
N ARG A 10 7.15 -6.40 1.00
CA ARG A 10 7.26 -6.55 -0.47
C ARG A 10 5.95 -6.18 -1.17
N THR A 11 4.82 -6.69 -0.70
CA THR A 11 3.51 -6.38 -1.29
C THR A 11 3.17 -4.91 -1.19
N ILE A 12 3.42 -4.26 -0.03
CA ILE A 12 3.21 -2.82 0.12
C ILE A 12 4.07 -2.03 -0.88
N LYS A 13 5.35 -2.41 -1.03
CA LYS A 13 6.24 -1.78 -2.00
C LYS A 13 5.72 -1.92 -3.42
N GLU A 14 5.31 -3.13 -3.83
CA GLU A 14 4.74 -3.38 -5.16
C GLU A 14 3.47 -2.56 -5.43
N LEU A 15 2.59 -2.43 -4.43
CA LEU A 15 1.36 -1.63 -4.54
C LEU A 15 1.65 -0.13 -4.65
N MET A 16 2.68 0.36 -3.95
CA MET A 16 3.14 1.75 -4.06
C MET A 16 3.82 2.03 -5.40
N ASP A 17 4.68 1.12 -5.87
CA ASP A 17 5.37 1.23 -7.17
C ASP A 17 4.35 1.27 -8.32
N ARG A 18 3.25 0.51 -8.20
CA ARG A 18 2.10 0.54 -9.13
C ARG A 18 1.15 1.73 -8.93
N LYS A 19 1.41 2.59 -7.94
CA LYS A 19 0.58 3.75 -7.55
C LYS A 19 -0.87 3.38 -7.21
N PHE A 20 -1.12 2.17 -6.70
CA PHE A 20 -2.45 1.76 -6.25
C PHE A 20 -2.75 2.20 -4.82
N ILE A 21 -1.70 2.34 -4.01
CA ILE A 21 -1.79 2.92 -2.68
C ILE A 21 -0.75 4.01 -2.51
N GLU A 22 -1.00 4.91 -1.57
CA GLU A 22 -0.10 5.99 -1.21
C GLU A 22 -0.12 6.26 0.30
N TYR A 23 0.86 7.04 0.76
CA TYR A 23 0.95 7.48 2.14
C TYR A 23 -0.03 8.59 2.47
N THR A 24 -0.70 8.49 3.62
CA THR A 24 -1.60 9.55 4.11
C THR A 24 -0.85 10.77 4.67
N ILE A 25 0.40 10.60 5.12
CA ILE A 25 1.25 11.67 5.69
C ILE A 25 2.62 11.70 4.96
N PRO A 26 2.68 12.21 3.72
CA PRO A 26 3.91 12.19 2.92
C PRO A 26 5.06 12.97 3.56
N ASP A 27 4.78 14.03 4.31
CA ASP A 27 5.81 14.88 4.94
C ASP A 27 6.54 14.21 6.11
N LYS A 28 5.93 13.17 6.72
CA LYS A 28 6.49 12.44 7.88
C LYS A 28 6.44 10.93 7.65
N PRO A 29 7.26 10.40 6.72
CA PRO A 29 7.18 9.00 6.29
C PRO A 29 7.48 7.99 7.41
N ASN A 30 8.26 8.39 8.41
CA ASN A 30 8.59 7.55 9.57
C ASN A 30 7.60 7.69 10.73
N SER A 31 6.47 8.39 10.53
CA SER A 31 5.46 8.58 11.57
C SER A 31 4.85 7.24 11.98
N ARG A 32 4.72 7.01 13.30
CA ARG A 32 3.97 5.86 13.83
C ARG A 32 2.49 5.87 13.42
N LEU A 33 1.96 7.04 13.06
CA LEU A 33 0.59 7.23 12.59
C LEU A 33 0.45 7.14 11.07
N GLN A 34 1.52 6.82 10.35
CA GLN A 34 1.49 6.63 8.90
C GLN A 34 0.49 5.52 8.53
N LYS A 35 -0.40 5.82 7.60
CA LYS A 35 -1.34 4.85 7.01
C LYS A 35 -1.18 4.83 5.50
N TYR A 36 -1.82 3.84 4.88
CA TYR A 36 -1.96 3.72 3.43
C TYR A 36 -3.40 4.02 3.04
N GLN A 37 -3.58 4.70 1.92
CA GLN A 37 -4.90 4.91 1.31
C GLN A 37 -4.89 4.45 -0.15
N LEU A 38 -6.06 4.06 -0.67
CA LEU A 38 -6.21 3.71 -2.09
C LEU A 38 -6.24 4.98 -2.94
N THR A 39 -5.44 4.98 -4.00
CA THR A 39 -5.53 5.96 -5.07
C THR A 39 -6.72 5.64 -5.98
N ASP A 40 -7.04 6.54 -6.90
CA ASP A 40 -8.12 6.30 -7.86
C ASP A 40 -7.80 5.12 -8.81
N ALA A 41 -6.52 4.92 -9.14
CA ALA A 41 -6.07 3.73 -9.87
C ALA A 41 -6.31 2.45 -9.06
N GLY A 42 -5.98 2.45 -7.76
CA GLY A 42 -6.22 1.32 -6.88
C GLY A 42 -7.71 0.99 -6.73
N LYS A 43 -8.57 2.03 -6.61
CA LYS A 43 -10.03 1.86 -6.56
C LYS A 43 -10.57 1.25 -7.86
N HIS A 44 -10.06 1.66 -9.01
CA HIS A 44 -10.48 1.12 -10.31
C HIS A 44 -10.14 -0.37 -10.43
N VAL A 45 -8.90 -0.75 -10.06
CA VAL A 45 -8.48 -2.16 -10.05
C VAL A 45 -9.35 -2.97 -9.10
N LEU A 46 -9.64 -2.46 -7.91
CA LEU A 46 -10.49 -3.17 -6.95
C LEU A 46 -11.90 -3.47 -7.51
N LYS A 47 -12.46 -2.56 -8.31
CA LYS A 47 -13.76 -2.78 -8.98
C LYS A 47 -13.70 -3.84 -10.07
N SER A 48 -12.53 -4.06 -10.68
CA SER A 48 -12.33 -5.09 -11.71
C SER A 48 -12.08 -6.48 -11.14
N ILE A 49 -11.79 -6.61 -9.85
CA ILE A 49 -11.57 -7.91 -9.21
C ILE A 49 -12.93 -8.58 -8.97
N PRO A 50 -13.17 -9.78 -9.53
CA PRO A 50 -14.39 -10.54 -9.25
C PRO A 50 -14.43 -10.96 -7.78
N LYS A 51 -15.62 -10.92 -7.18
CA LYS A 51 -15.86 -11.19 -5.76
C LYS A 51 -15.93 -12.69 -5.46
#